data_AF-Q6U9V6-F1
#
_entry.id   AF-Q6U9V6-F1
#
_cell.length_a   1.000
_cell.length_b   1.000
_cell.length_c   1.000
_cell.angle_alpha   90.00
_cell.angle_beta   90.00
_cell.angle_gamma   90.00
#
_symmetry.space_group_name_H-M   'P 1'
#
loop_
_entity.id
_entity.type
_entity.pdbx_description
1 polymer ?
#
loop_
_entity_poly.entity_id
_entity_poly.type
_entity_poly.pdbx_seq_one_letter_code
_entity_poly.pdbx_strand_id
1 'polypeptide(L)'
;LVMTVGLLAVVVYLYTVVAFNFFRKFYNKSEDEDEPDMKCDDMMTCYLFHMYVGVRAGGGIGDEIEDPAGDEYELYRVVFDITFFFFVIVILL
;
A
#
# COMPACT_ATOMS: atom_id res chain seq x y z
N LEU A 1 -8.21 -22.23 -1.18
CA LEU A 1 -8.54 -21.21 -2.21
C LEU A 1 -9.47 -20.13 -1.67
N VAL A 2 -10.74 -20.40 -1.34
CA VAL A 2 -11.62 -19.32 -0.80
C VAL A 2 -11.10 -18.76 0.54
N MET A 3 -10.68 -19.65 1.45
CA MET A 3 -10.13 -19.24 2.76
C MET A 3 -8.81 -18.45 2.65
N THR A 4 -7.98 -18.76 1.66
CA THR A 4 -6.69 -18.07 1.44
C THR A 4 -6.91 -16.67 0.85
N VAL A 5 -7.86 -16.52 -0.08
CA VAL A 5 -8.29 -15.21 -0.60
C VAL A 5 -8.93 -14.37 0.52
N GLY A 6 -9.73 -14.99 1.40
CA GLY A 6 -10.30 -14.32 2.58
C GLY A 6 -9.22 -13.83 3.54
N LEU A 7 -8.20 -14.65 3.83
CA LEU A 7 -7.07 -14.25 4.67
C LEU A 7 -6.27 -13.10 4.04
N LEU A 8 -6.02 -13.15 2.74
CA LEU A 8 -5.36 -12.07 2.00
C LEU A 8 -6.14 -10.76 2.13
N ALA A 9 -7.46 -10.78 1.90
CA ALA A 9 -8.30 -9.59 2.04
C ALA A 9 -8.21 -8.97 3.45
N VAL A 10 -8.24 -9.80 4.49
CA VAL A 10 -8.11 -9.33 5.88
C VAL A 10 -6.72 -8.74 6.16
N VAL A 11 -5.65 -9.41 5.73
CA VAL A 11 -4.27 -8.94 5.93
C VAL A 11 -4.04 -7.62 5.19
N VAL A 12 -4.46 -7.53 3.93
CA VAL A 12 -4.35 -6.30 3.14
C VAL A 12 -5.15 -5.16 3.78
N TYR A 13 -6.35 -5.44 4.31
CA TYR A 13 -7.15 -4.44 5.02
C TYR A 13 -6.42 -3.87 6.25
N LEU A 14 -5.75 -4.71 7.04
CA LEU A 14 -4.95 -4.26 8.18
C LEU A 14 -3.79 -3.36 7.75
N TYR A 15 -3.07 -3.72 6.67
CA TYR A 15 -2.04 -2.84 6.09
C TYR A 15 -2.62 -1.52 5.60
N THR A 16 -3.82 -1.54 5.03
CA THR A 16 -4.50 -0.33 4.55
C THR A 16 -4.86 0.60 5.71
N VAL A 17 -5.31 0.05 6.85
CA VAL A 17 -5.59 0.83 8.07
C VAL A 17 -4.32 1.54 8.53
N VAL A 18 -3.18 0.83 8.56
CA VAL A 18 -1.89 1.43 8.93
C VAL A 18 -1.48 2.51 7.93
N ALA A 19 -1.59 2.23 6.63
CA ALA A 19 -1.28 3.18 5.57
C ALA A 19 -2.13 4.46 5.65
N PHE A 20 -3.44 4.32 5.85
CA PHE A 20 -4.36 5.44 5.93
C PHE A 20 -4.09 6.35 7.14
N ASN A 21 -3.69 5.77 8.28
CA ASN A 21 -3.42 6.55 9.50
C ASN A 21 -2.06 7.26 9.48
N PHE A 22 -1.02 6.62 8.93
CA PHE A 22 0.36 7.12 9.06
C PHE A 22 1.01 7.53 7.74
N PHE A 23 0.69 6.85 6.64
CA PHE A 23 1.42 6.94 5.37
C PHE A 23 0.62 7.60 4.24
N ARG A 24 -0.56 8.17 4.52
CA ARG A 24 -1.46 8.75 3.51
C ARG A 24 -0.78 9.75 2.57
N LYS A 25 0.19 10.53 3.08
CA LYS A 25 0.93 11.54 2.30
C LYS A 25 1.70 10.97 1.10
N PHE A 26 2.16 9.72 1.16
CA PHE A 26 2.97 9.08 0.10
C PHE A 26 2.11 8.52 -1.04
N TYR A 27 0.78 8.55 -0.92
CA TYR A 27 -0.16 8.07 -1.93
C TYR A 27 -0.62 9.16 -2.89
N ASN A 28 -0.02 10.36 -2.80
CA ASN A 28 -0.29 11.47 -3.69
C ASN A 28 0.72 11.44 -4.85
N LYS A 29 0.34 10.82 -5.97
CA LYS A 29 1.15 10.81 -7.18
C LYS A 29 0.59 11.82 -8.17
N SER A 30 0.88 13.11 -7.98
CA SER A 30 0.53 14.13 -8.97
C SER A 30 1.57 14.10 -10.09
N GLU A 31 1.21 13.51 -11.24
CA GLU A 31 2.05 13.62 -12.46
C GLU A 31 1.96 15.02 -13.08
N ASP A 32 0.91 15.79 -12.80
CA ASP A 32 0.72 17.19 -13.21
C ASP A 32 0.21 18.03 -12.03
N GLU A 33 0.73 19.26 -11.87
CA GLU A 33 0.32 20.22 -10.80
C GLU A 33 -1.18 20.57 -10.82
N ASP A 34 -1.87 20.29 -11.93
CA ASP A 34 -3.29 20.61 -12.15
C ASP A 34 -4.27 19.46 -11.83
N GLU A 35 -3.79 18.22 -11.62
CA GLU A 35 -4.65 17.07 -11.26
C GLU A 35 -4.05 16.27 -10.09
N PRO A 36 -4.47 16.54 -8.83
CA PRO A 36 -4.03 15.74 -7.70
C PRO A 36 -4.62 14.33 -7.81
N ASP A 37 -3.81 13.36 -8.23
CA ASP A 37 -4.24 11.96 -8.35
C ASP A 37 -4.21 11.30 -6.96
N MET A 38 -5.19 11.66 -6.14
CA MET A 38 -5.32 11.23 -4.75
C MET A 38 -5.81 9.78 -4.70
N LYS A 39 -4.90 8.81 -4.56
CA LYS A 39 -5.24 7.38 -4.55
C LYS A 39 -5.80 6.87 -3.22
N CYS A 40 -5.57 7.58 -2.11
CA CYS A 40 -5.87 7.13 -0.75
C CYS A 40 -6.55 8.23 0.12
N ASP A 41 -7.54 8.94 -0.43
CA ASP A 41 -8.32 9.93 0.33
C ASP A 41 -9.34 9.32 1.27
N ASP A 42 -9.98 8.24 0.83
CA ASP A 42 -10.97 7.48 1.58
C ASP A 42 -10.41 6.10 1.93
N MET A 43 -10.88 5.55 3.05
CA MET A 43 -10.48 4.20 3.48
C MET A 43 -10.80 3.14 2.42
N MET A 44 -11.94 3.28 1.74
CA MET A 44 -12.37 2.35 0.70
C MET A 44 -11.49 2.45 -0.55
N THR A 45 -11.18 3.66 -1.02
CA THR A 45 -10.33 3.85 -2.21
C THR A 45 -8.91 3.36 -1.94
N CYS A 46 -8.38 3.62 -0.75
CA CYS A 46 -7.08 3.13 -0.34
C CYS A 46 -7.00 1.59 -0.28
N TYR A 47 -8.07 0.95 0.23
CA TYR A 47 -8.14 -0.51 0.29
C TYR A 47 -8.23 -1.13 -1.11
N LEU A 48 -9.04 -0.53 -1.99
CA LEU A 48 -9.12 -0.94 -3.39
C LEU A 48 -7.78 -0.75 -4.10
N PHE A 49 -7.05 0.34 -3.83
CA PHE A 49 -5.70 0.55 -4.35
C PHE A 49 -4.73 -0.54 -3.90
N HIS A 50 -4.71 -0.89 -2.61
CA HIS A 50 -3.84 -1.96 -2.10
C HIS A 50 -4.19 -3.32 -2.71
N MET A 51 -5.49 -3.65 -2.80
CA MET A 51 -5.96 -4.91 -3.37
C MET A 51 -5.73 -5.01 -4.89
N TYR A 52 -5.87 -3.90 -5.61
CA TYR A 52 -5.75 -3.88 -7.07
C TYR A 52 -4.29 -3.69 -7.50
N VAL A 53 -3.62 -2.64 -7.04
CA VAL A 53 -2.26 -2.32 -7.46
C VAL A 53 -1.25 -3.09 -6.60
N GLY A 54 -1.35 -2.98 -5.28
CA GLY A 54 -0.36 -3.55 -4.35
C GLY A 54 -0.17 -5.07 -4.48
N VAL A 55 -1.24 -5.83 -4.70
CA VAL A 55 -1.16 -7.31 -4.84
C VAL A 55 -0.69 -7.76 -6.24
N ARG A 56 -0.85 -6.91 -7.26
CA ARG A 56 -0.43 -7.23 -8.64
C ARG A 56 0.94 -6.67 -9.02
N ALA A 57 1.44 -5.70 -8.28
CA ALA A 57 2.80 -5.21 -8.39
C ALA A 57 3.77 -6.29 -7.89
N GLY A 58 4.72 -6.70 -8.74
CA GLY A 58 5.64 -7.80 -8.45
C GLY A 58 6.56 -7.56 -7.24
N GLY A 59 6.88 -6.30 -6.92
CA GLY A 59 7.65 -5.90 -5.74
C GLY A 59 6.79 -5.47 -4.53
N GLY A 60 5.46 -5.55 -4.65
CA GLY A 60 4.52 -5.07 -3.63
C GLY A 60 4.17 -3.59 -3.79
N ILE A 61 3.61 -2.99 -2.74
CA ILE A 61 3.02 -1.65 -2.82
C ILE A 61 4.04 -0.50 -2.87
N GLY A 62 5.28 -0.75 -2.42
CA GLY A 62 6.37 0.24 -2.46
C GLY A 62 6.72 0.71 -3.87
N ASP A 63 6.51 -0.12 -4.90
CA ASP A 63 6.81 0.22 -6.30
C ASP A 63 5.87 1.32 -6.87
N GLU A 64 4.69 1.49 -6.27
CA GLU A 64 3.57 2.24 -6.85
C GLU A 64 3.25 3.52 -6.07
N ILE A 65 4.02 3.80 -5.02
CA ILE A 65 3.89 4.97 -4.16
C ILE A 65 5.21 5.77 -4.16
N GLU A 66 5.19 6.98 -3.59
CA GLU A 66 6.37 7.85 -3.62
C GLU A 66 7.49 7.38 -2.67
N ASP A 67 8.74 7.57 -3.09
CA ASP A 67 9.93 7.22 -2.31
C ASP A 67 9.99 8.02 -0.99
N PRO A 68 10.20 7.38 0.17
CA PRO A 68 10.17 8.06 1.47
C PRO A 68 11.47 8.80 1.84
N ALA A 69 12.34 9.09 0.87
CA ALA A 69 13.69 9.59 1.11
C ALA A 69 13.69 10.93 1.86
N GLY A 70 14.30 10.95 3.05
CA GLY A 70 14.41 12.16 3.87
C GLY A 70 13.19 12.44 4.75
N ASP A 71 12.24 11.51 4.85
CA ASP A 71 11.10 11.60 5.77
C ASP A 71 11.43 11.02 7.16
N GLU A 72 10.84 11.58 8.22
CA GLU A 72 11.00 11.06 9.59
C GLU A 72 10.52 9.59 9.72
N TYR A 73 9.60 9.18 8.85
CA TYR A 73 9.04 7.82 8.83
C TYR A 73 9.71 6.89 7.81
N GLU A 74 10.84 7.26 7.21
CA GLU A 74 11.51 6.47 6.16
C GLU A 74 11.73 5.01 6.58
N LEU A 75 12.32 4.79 7.77
CA LEU A 75 12.60 3.44 8.26
C LEU A 75 11.31 2.63 8.50
N TYR A 76 10.27 3.27 9.03
CA TYR A 76 8.96 2.61 9.22
C TYR A 76 8.30 2.28 7.89
N ARG A 77 8.46 3.13 6.87
CA ARG A 77 7.95 2.90 5.52
C ARG A 77 8.66 1.71 4.87
N VAL A 78 9.98 1.62 5.00
CA VAL A 78 10.77 0.49 4.49
C VAL A 78 10.34 -0.82 5.16
N VAL A 79 10.16 -0.82 6.49
CA VAL A 79 9.67 -2.02 7.20
C VAL A 79 8.25 -2.40 6.74
N PHE A 80 7.38 -1.42 6.51
CA PHE A 80 6.04 -1.65 5.96
C PHE A 80 6.11 -2.32 4.58
N ASP A 81 6.96 -1.85 3.66
CA ASP A 81 7.09 -2.45 2.33
C ASP A 81 7.64 -3.87 2.37
N ILE A 82 8.70 -4.10 3.15
CA ILE A 82 9.31 -5.42 3.28
C ILE A 82 8.31 -6.42 3.87
N THR A 83 7.57 -6.02 4.90
CA THR A 83 6.56 -6.90 5.52
C THR A 83 5.37 -7.14 4.61
N PHE A 84 4.91 -6.13 3.87
CA PHE A 84 3.87 -6.31 2.86
C PHE A 84 4.31 -7.30 1.78
N PHE A 85 5.50 -7.12 1.20
CA PHE A 85 6.05 -8.03 0.19
C PHE A 85 6.18 -9.46 0.71
N PHE A 86 6.77 -9.65 1.90
CA PHE A 86 6.99 -10.98 2.44
C PHE A 86 5.68 -11.71 2.82
N PHE A 87 4.75 -11.04 3.52
CA PHE A 87 3.53 -11.70 3.98
C PHE A 87 2.46 -11.81 2.89
N VAL A 88 2.29 -10.78 2.05
CA VAL A 88 1.22 -10.76 1.03
C VAL A 88 1.66 -11.42 -0.26
N ILE A 89 2.86 -11.11 -0.77
CA ILE A 89 3.33 -11.62 -2.07
C ILE A 89 4.01 -12.98 -1.94
N VAL A 90 4.90 -13.17 -0.95
CA VAL A 90 5.69 -14.43 -0.84
C VAL A 90 4.95 -15.56 -0.13
N ILE A 91 4.12 -15.27 0.89
CA ILE A 91 3.44 -16.31 1.69
C ILE A 91 2.01 -16.60 1.23
N LEU A 92 1.24 -15.58 0.86
CA LEU A 92 -0.20 -15.72 0.60
C LEU A 92 -0.55 -15.90 -0.89
N LEU A 93 0.32 -15.49 -1.81
CA LEU A 93 0.20 -15.69 -3.25
C LEU A 93 1.05 -16.86 -3.73
#